data_AF-A0A7S1Y7X4-F1
#
_entry.id   AF-A0A7S1Y7X4-F1
#
_cell.length_a   1.000
_cell.length_b   1.000
_cell.length_c   1.000
_cell.angle_alpha   90.00
_cell.angle_beta   90.00
_cell.angle_gamma   90.00
#
_symmetry.space_group_name_H-M   'P 1'
#
loop_
_entity.id
_entity.type
_entity.pdbx_description
1 polymer ?
#
loop_
_entity_poly.entity_id
_entity_poly.type
_entity_poly.pdbx_seq_one_letter_code
_entity_poly.pdbx_strand_id
1 'polypeptide(L)'
;RGSLVAGFDAGIRSGPVCEEAIQQVMVVVEGVEMALMRRSSKASASSSLQPSKPLNGGMVVSAMKRGIRCGLLSRPVRLMEGHLKLTVHSSLQGLGPLYGVLSKRRGRVLEESMVD
;
A
#
# COMPACT_ATOMS: atom_id res chain seq x y z
N ARG A 1 18.81 7.60 1.89
CA ARG A 1 18.21 6.57 0.99
C ARG A 1 17.60 5.43 1.79
N GLY A 2 18.35 4.68 2.62
CA GLY A 2 17.80 3.55 3.39
C GLY A 2 16.59 3.87 4.27
N SER A 3 16.56 5.03 4.92
CA SER A 3 15.43 5.44 5.77
C SER A 3 14.11 5.68 5.01
N LEU A 4 14.17 6.09 3.73
CA LEU A 4 12.96 6.27 2.91
C LEU A 4 12.37 4.92 2.49
N VAL A 5 13.23 3.98 2.09
CA VAL A 5 12.83 2.61 1.74
C VAL A 5 12.22 1.92 2.97
N ALA A 6 12.87 2.03 4.13
CA ALA A 6 12.34 1.49 5.38
C ALA A 6 10.98 2.12 5.76
N GLY A 7 10.80 3.43 5.52
CA GLY A 7 9.52 4.11 5.71
C GLY A 7 8.43 3.64 4.75
N PHE A 8 8.80 3.40 3.49
CA PHE A 8 7.90 2.83 2.49
C PHE A 8 7.47 1.41 2.87
N ASP A 9 8.42 0.52 3.17
CA ASP A 9 8.12 -0.86 3.58
C ASP A 9 7.24 -0.91 4.84
N ALA A 10 7.56 -0.08 5.83
CA ALA A 10 6.77 0.03 7.06
C ALA A 10 5.38 0.62 6.81
N GLY A 11 5.22 1.51 5.84
CA GLY A 11 3.94 2.10 5.45
C GLY A 11 3.06 1.13 4.66
N ILE A 12 3.63 0.43 3.68
CA ILE A 12 2.91 -0.53 2.83
C ILE A 12 2.44 -1.74 3.63
N ARG A 13 3.23 -2.23 4.58
CA ARG A 13 2.83 -3.36 5.44
C ARG A 13 1.68 -3.05 6.39
N SER A 14 1.50 -1.78 6.77
CA SER A 14 0.44 -1.35 7.69
C SER A 14 -0.52 -0.40 7.00
N GLY A 15 -1.53 -0.96 6.32
CA GLY A 15 -2.53 -0.23 5.58
C GLY A 15 -3.44 0.65 6.45
N PRO A 16 -4.14 1.62 5.84
CA PRO A 16 -4.87 2.65 6.58
C PRO A 16 -6.16 2.18 7.26
N VAL A 17 -6.79 1.09 6.77
CA VAL A 17 -8.12 0.63 7.21
C VAL A 17 -8.02 -0.52 8.23
N CYS A 18 -7.28 -1.57 7.89
CA CYS A 18 -7.21 -2.82 8.65
C CYS A 18 -5.80 -3.16 9.15
N GLU A 19 -4.83 -2.25 9.02
CA GLU A 19 -3.40 -2.50 9.29
C GLU A 19 -2.78 -3.66 8.49
N GLU A 20 -3.44 -4.10 7.42
CA GLU A 20 -2.95 -5.13 6.50
C GLU A 20 -2.11 -4.55 5.37
N ALA A 21 -1.37 -5.40 4.65
CA ALA A 21 -0.53 -4.96 3.56
C ALA A 21 -1.34 -4.34 2.41
N ILE A 22 -0.97 -3.13 2.01
CA ILE A 22 -1.58 -2.41 0.88
C ILE A 22 -1.24 -3.15 -0.43
N GLN A 23 -2.25 -3.42 -1.24
CA GLN A 23 -2.13 -4.08 -2.55
C GLN A 23 -2.58 -3.14 -3.66
N GLN A 24 -2.08 -3.36 -4.88
CA GLN A 24 -2.54 -2.65 -6.10
C GLN A 24 -2.45 -1.11 -6.02
N VAL A 25 -1.43 -0.59 -5.32
CA VAL A 25 -1.16 0.86 -5.22
C VAL A 25 0.28 1.14 -5.62
N MET A 26 0.46 2.16 -6.46
CA MET A 26 1.76 2.75 -6.76
C MET A 26 1.92 4.06 -5.97
N VAL A 27 2.98 4.14 -5.16
CA VAL A 27 3.33 5.37 -4.43
C VAL A 27 4.45 6.07 -5.19
N VAL A 28 4.20 7.32 -5.57
CA VAL A 28 5.19 8.19 -6.22
C VAL A 28 5.54 9.33 -5.27
N VAL A 29 6.83 9.54 -5.03
CA VAL A 29 7.32 10.67 -4.24
C VAL A 29 7.64 11.80 -5.21
N GLU A 30 6.79 12.83 -5.23
CA GLU A 30 6.94 13.98 -6.14
C GLU A 30 8.08 14.92 -5.70
N GLY A 31 8.25 15.12 -4.39
CA GLY A 31 9.28 16.02 -3.86
C GLY A 31 9.57 15.75 -2.40
N VAL A 32 10.80 16.09 -1.98
CA VAL A 32 11.23 16.06 -0.59
C VAL A 32 11.86 17.41 -0.27
N GLU A 33 11.20 18.17 0.60
CA GLU A 33 11.70 19.47 1.04
C GLU A 33 12.33 19.37 2.42
N MET A 34 13.42 20.10 2.62
CA MET A 34 14.16 20.12 3.89
C MET A 34 14.47 21.56 4.29
N ALA A 35 14.11 21.92 5.53
CA ALA A 35 14.44 23.23 6.07
C ALA A 35 15.94 23.30 6.44
N LEU A 36 16.69 24.11 5.70
CA LEU A 36 18.11 24.36 5.91
C LEU A 36 18.34 25.70 6.61
N MET A 37 19.30 25.74 7.54
CA MET A 37 19.75 26.92 8.27
C MET A 37 21.22 27.19 7.94
N ARG A 38 21.57 28.46 7.71
CA ARG A 38 22.94 28.88 7.40
C ARG A 38 23.70 29.15 8.70
N ARG A 39 24.81 28.44 8.93
CA ARG A 39 25.65 28.66 10.10
C ARG A 39 26.58 29.86 9.83
N SER A 40 26.45 30.94 10.59
CA SER A 40 27.28 32.14 10.47
C SER A 40 28.57 32.01 11.30
N SER A 41 29.48 31.12 10.90
CA SER A 41 30.86 31.16 11.41
C SER A 41 31.65 32.18 10.59
N LYS A 42 32.13 33.25 11.25
CA LYS A 42 33.03 34.27 10.68
C LYS A 42 34.37 33.61 10.30
N ALA A 43 34.47 33.09 9.08
CA ALA A 43 35.67 32.93 8.24
C ALA A 43 35.43 31.83 7.20
N SER A 44 35.80 32.13 5.95
CA SER A 44 36.07 31.18 4.85
C SER A 44 34.86 30.63 4.05
N ALA A 45 34.57 31.31 2.94
CA ALA A 45 34.28 30.87 1.56
C ALA A 45 33.54 29.54 1.20
N SER A 46 33.01 28.74 2.13
CA SER A 46 32.09 27.65 1.79
C SER A 46 30.92 27.62 2.77
N SER A 47 29.80 28.24 2.39
CA SER A 47 28.60 28.28 3.21
C SER A 47 27.98 26.89 3.32
N SER A 48 28.36 26.13 4.35
CA SER A 48 27.75 24.84 4.64
C SER A 48 26.32 25.06 5.14
N LEU A 49 25.35 24.74 4.29
CA LEU A 49 23.94 24.64 4.67
C LEU A 49 23.78 23.41 5.57
N GLN A 50 23.23 23.60 6.76
CA GLN A 50 22.93 22.51 7.70
C GLN A 50 21.43 22.44 7.92
N PRO A 51 20.84 21.26 8.14
CA PRO A 51 19.42 21.17 8.46
C PRO A 51 19.12 21.93 9.76
N SER A 52 18.01 22.69 9.78
CA SER A 52 17.59 23.54 10.91
C SER A 52 17.37 22.74 12.20
N LYS A 53 16.96 21.47 12.05
CA LYS A 53 16.87 20.48 13.13
C LYS A 53 17.68 19.24 12.74
N PRO A 54 18.27 18.51 13.71
CA PRO A 54 18.98 17.28 13.41
C PRO A 54 18.02 16.27 12.76
N LEU A 55 18.26 15.93 11.50
CA LEU A 55 17.46 14.94 10.80
C LEU A 55 17.91 13.55 11.22
N ASN A 56 17.02 12.80 11.85
CA ASN A 56 17.25 11.40 12.20
C ASN A 56 16.50 10.49 11.22
N GLY A 57 17.06 9.33 10.90
CA GLY A 57 16.46 8.35 10.00
C GLY A 57 15.05 7.94 10.45
N GLY A 58 14.82 7.79 11.76
CA GLY A 58 13.50 7.46 12.30
C GLY A 58 12.42 8.51 12.03
N MET A 59 12.79 9.80 11.97
CA MET A 59 11.84 10.86 11.63
C MET A 59 11.42 10.76 10.16
N VAL A 60 12.36 10.43 9.27
CA VAL A 60 12.08 10.22 7.84
C VAL A 60 11.18 9.01 7.63
N VAL A 61 11.44 7.90 8.34
CA VAL A 61 10.62 6.68 8.31
C VAL A 61 9.18 7.00 8.75
N SER A 62 9.02 7.68 9.88
CA SER A 62 7.71 8.06 10.43
C SER A 62 6.95 9.02 9.51
N ALA A 63 7.64 10.03 8.97
CA ALA A 63 7.06 10.99 8.04
C ALA A 63 6.57 10.30 6.76
N MET A 64 7.37 9.39 6.19
CA MET A 64 6.99 8.63 4.99
C MET A 64 5.78 7.73 5.26
N LYS A 65 5.80 6.94 6.34
CA LYS A 65 4.67 6.09 6.74
C LYS A 65 3.38 6.89 6.92
N ARG A 66 3.46 8.04 7.60
CA ARG A 66 2.31 8.94 7.80
C ARG A 66 1.85 9.56 6.48
N GLY A 67 2.77 9.98 5.62
CA GLY A 67 2.48 10.53 4.31
C GLY A 67 1.69 9.55 3.43
N ILE A 68 2.11 8.29 3.36
CA ILE A 68 1.39 7.23 2.64
C ILE A 68 -0.03 7.08 3.21
N ARG A 69 -0.18 7.00 4.54
CA ARG A 69 -1.49 6.84 5.19
C ARG A 69 -2.43 8.01 4.88
N CYS A 70 -1.94 9.25 5.01
CA CYS A 70 -2.71 10.44 4.70
C CYS A 70 -3.08 10.52 3.22
N GLY A 71 -2.14 10.19 2.32
CA GLY A 71 -2.38 10.18 0.87
C GLY A 71 -3.45 9.15 0.46
N LEU A 72 -3.45 7.97 1.08
CA LEU A 72 -4.48 6.96 0.83
C LEU A 72 -5.85 7.39 1.35
N LEU A 73 -5.93 7.92 2.57
CA LEU A 73 -7.18 8.37 3.17
C LEU A 73 -7.78 9.62 2.51
N SER A 74 -6.99 10.38 1.74
CA SER A 74 -7.51 11.50 0.94
C SER A 74 -8.40 11.05 -0.24
N ARG A 75 -8.34 9.77 -0.60
CA ARG A 75 -9.10 9.15 -1.71
C ARG A 75 -10.04 8.07 -1.16
N PRO A 76 -11.12 7.72 -1.88
CA PRO A 76 -12.01 6.64 -1.46
C PRO A 76 -11.26 5.30 -1.51
N VAL A 77 -10.90 4.78 -0.34
CA VAL A 77 -10.28 3.46 -0.17
C VAL A 77 -11.35 2.38 -0.21
N ARG A 78 -11.04 1.22 -0.82
CA ARG A 78 -11.93 0.05 -0.89
C ARG A 78 -11.20 -1.18 -0.36
N LEU A 79 -11.96 -2.09 0.24
CA LEU A 79 -11.45 -3.41 0.61
C LEU A 79 -11.31 -4.26 -0.65
N MET A 80 -10.18 -4.94 -0.79
CA MET A 80 -9.90 -5.88 -1.86
C MET A 80 -9.92 -7.28 -1.26
N GLU A 81 -10.92 -8.09 -1.61
CA GLU A 81 -10.97 -9.50 -1.21
C GLU A 81 -10.18 -10.36 -2.22
N GLY A 82 -9.47 -11.37 -1.73
CA GLY A 82 -8.85 -12.38 -2.59
C GLY A 82 -9.88 -13.36 -3.11
N HIS A 83 -9.99 -13.51 -4.43
CA HIS A 83 -10.86 -14.50 -5.05
C HIS A 83 -10.07 -15.71 -5.52
N LEU A 84 -10.57 -16.90 -5.22
CA LEU A 84 -10.05 -18.15 -5.76
C LEU A 84 -10.76 -18.47 -7.08
N LYS A 85 -9.99 -18.67 -8.15
CA LYS A 85 -10.51 -19.22 -9.40
C LYS A 85 -10.52 -20.74 -9.28
N LEU A 86 -11.72 -21.32 -9.23
CA LEU A 86 -11.92 -22.77 -9.07
C LEU A 86 -12.52 -23.34 -10.35
N THR A 87 -12.08 -24.55 -10.72
CA THR A 87 -12.72 -25.38 -11.75
C THR A 87 -13.39 -26.53 -11.03
N VAL A 88 -14.71 -26.64 -11.13
CA VAL A 88 -15.50 -27.63 -10.38
C VAL A 88 -16.23 -28.52 -11.37
N HIS A 89 -16.10 -29.83 -11.17
CA HIS A 89 -16.81 -30.83 -11.95
C HIS A 89 -18.01 -31.35 -11.15
N SER A 90 -19.16 -31.47 -11.80
CA SER A 90 -20.38 -32.00 -11.21
C SER A 90 -21.18 -32.75 -12.27
N SER A 91 -21.99 -33.71 -11.84
CA SER A 91 -22.99 -34.33 -12.73
C SER A 91 -24.15 -33.37 -12.98
N LEU A 92 -24.93 -33.60 -14.04
CA LEU A 92 -26.07 -32.75 -14.39
C LEU A 92 -27.11 -32.66 -13.27
N GLN A 93 -27.31 -33.75 -12.51
CA GLN A 93 -28.22 -33.78 -11.36
C GLN A 93 -27.71 -32.94 -10.17
N GLY A 94 -26.39 -32.81 -10.02
CA GLY A 94 -25.74 -32.07 -8.95
C GLY A 94 -25.53 -30.57 -9.25
N LEU A 95 -25.86 -30.12 -10.46
CA LEU A 95 -25.59 -28.74 -10.90
C LEU A 95 -26.42 -27.71 -10.12
N GLY A 96 -27.72 -27.93 -9.95
CA GLY A 96 -28.59 -27.03 -9.18
C GLY A 96 -28.12 -26.80 -7.73
N PRO A 97 -27.89 -27.86 -6.93
CA PRO A 97 -27.34 -27.75 -5.59
C PRO A 97 -25.98 -27.04 -5.55
N LEU A 98 -25.10 -27.28 -6.53
CA LEU A 98 -23.80 -26.62 -6.65
C LEU A 98 -23.96 -25.09 -6.74
N TYR A 99 -24.84 -24.60 -7.62
CA TYR A 99 -25.15 -23.17 -7.73
C TYR A 99 -25.73 -22.60 -6.42
N GLY A 100 -26.54 -23.40 -5.72
CA GLY A 100 -27.07 -23.04 -4.40
C GLY A 100 -25.98 -22.85 -3.34
N VAL A 101 -24.93 -23.68 -3.35
CA VAL A 101 -23.79 -23.55 -2.42
C VAL A 101 -22.89 -22.38 -2.82
N LEU A 102 -22.62 -22.21 -4.12
CA LEU A 102 -21.76 -21.13 -4.63
C LEU A 102 -22.35 -19.75 -4.33
N SER A 103 -23.64 -19.55 -4.59
CA SER A 103 -24.33 -18.27 -4.33
C SER A 103 -24.30 -17.87 -2.85
N LYS A 104 -24.49 -18.82 -1.93
CA LYS A 104 -24.40 -18.59 -0.48
C LYS A 104 -22.99 -18.16 -0.02
N ARG A 105 -21.94 -18.53 -0.77
CA ARG A 105 -20.54 -18.24 -0.44
C ARG A 105 -19.96 -17.05 -1.22
N ARG A 106 -20.80 -16.22 -1.84
CA ARG A 106 -20.38 -15.11 -2.73
C ARG A 106 -19.55 -15.58 -3.93
N GLY A 107 -19.77 -16.82 -4.37
CA GLY A 107 -19.16 -17.38 -5.57
C GLY A 107 -19.83 -16.84 -6.83
N ARG A 108 -19.03 -16.51 -7.84
CA ARG A 108 -19.50 -16.08 -9.16
C ARG A 108 -19.03 -17.09 -10.20
N VAL A 109 -19.95 -17.64 -10.97
CA VAL A 109 -19.63 -18.49 -12.11
C VAL A 109 -19.16 -17.60 -13.26
N LEU A 110 -17.97 -17.88 -13.79
CA LEU A 110 -17.36 -17.12 -14.88
C LEU A 110 -17.60 -17.80 -16.24
N GLU A 111 -17.49 -19.13 -16.26
CA GLU A 111 -17.60 -19.96 -17.45
C GLU A 111 -18.22 -21.29 -17.03
N GLU A 112 -19.07 -21.83 -17.91
CA GLU A 112 -19.71 -23.12 -17.76
C GLU A 112 -19.57 -23.86 -19.09
N SER A 113 -18.93 -25.03 -19.05
CA SER A 113 -18.71 -25.89 -20.21
C SER A 113 -19.13 -27.30 -19.87
N MET A 114 -19.89 -27.95 -20.76
CA MET A 114 -20.18 -29.38 -20.63
C MET A 114 -19.11 -30.16 -21.39
N VAL A 115 -18.65 -31.26 -20.78
CA VAL A 115 -17.81 -32.23 -21.47
C VAL A 115 -18.77 -33.25 -22.07
N ASP A 116 -18.77 -33.37 -23.40
CA ASP A 116 -19.56 -34.37 -24.15
C ASP A 116 -19.21 -35.82 -23.77
#